data_AF-A0A957B5X8-F1
#
_entry.id   AF-A0A957B5X8-F1
#
_cell.length_a   1.000
_cell.length_b   1.000
_cell.length_c   1.000
_cell.angle_alpha   90.00
_cell.angle_beta   90.00
_cell.angle_gamma   90.00
#
_symmetry.space_group_name_H-M   'P 1'
#
loop_
_entity.id
_entity.type
_entity.pdbx_description
1 polymer ?
#
loop_
_entity_poly.entity_id
_entity_poly.type
_entity_poly.pdbx_seq_one_letter_code
_entity_poly.pdbx_strand_id
1 'polypeptide(L)' 'VLGYIHNRQLLVLCNFSEQHQVVVQDILRAYIPSNGQPFDLVTNELIIEQPEHVLKPYQFYWWLYQ' A
#
# COMPACT_ATOMS: atom_id res chain seq x y z
N VAL A 1 -7.13 -7.19 -5.56
CA VAL A 1 -6.77 -6.34 -4.39
C VAL A 1 -7.73 -5.17 -4.35
N LEU A 2 -8.29 -4.86 -3.18
CA LEU A 2 -9.03 -3.61 -2.98
C LEU A 2 -8.03 -2.51 -2.61
N GLY A 3 -8.16 -1.35 -3.25
CA GLY A 3 -7.40 -0.15 -2.93
C GLY A 3 -8.34 1.00 -2.59
N TYR A 4 -8.03 1.75 -1.54
CA TYR A 4 -8.78 2.93 -1.11
C TYR A 4 -7.83 4.04 -0.68
N ILE A 5 -8.15 5.29 -1.01
CA ILE A 5 -7.35 6.46 -0.62
C ILE A 5 -8.21 7.42 0.18
N HIS A 6 -7.70 7.83 1.33
CA HIS A 6 -8.32 8.80 2.23
C HIS A 6 -7.46 10.07 2.33
N ASN A 7 -8.09 11.23 2.14
CA ASN A 7 -7.47 12.57 2.20
C ASN A 7 -6.18 12.72 1.38
N ARG A 8 -5.98 11.91 0.32
CA ARG A 8 -4.77 11.85 -0.51
C ARG A 8 -3.47 11.58 0.29
N GLN A 9 -3.59 11.07 1.51
CA GLN A 9 -2.47 10.82 2.42
C GLN A 9 -2.43 9.39 2.93
N LEU A 10 -3.59 8.74 3.10
CA LEU A 10 -3.64 7.36 3.56
C LEU A 10 -4.08 6.45 2.41
N LEU A 11 -3.25 5.45 2.11
CA LEU A 11 -3.58 4.35 1.22
C LEU A 11 -3.90 3.10 2.03
N VAL A 12 -5.02 2.49 1.74
CA VAL A 12 -5.39 1.18 2.24
C VAL A 12 -5.35 0.18 1.09
N LEU A 13 -4.58 -0.89 1.27
CA LEU A 13 -4.57 -2.05 0.37
C LEU A 13 -5.06 -3.27 1.13
N CYS A 14 -5.92 -4.07 0.51
CA CYS A 14 -6.39 -5.31 1.09
C CYS A 14 -6.49 -6.42 0.04
N ASN A 15 -5.84 -7.54 0.31
CA ASN A 15 -5.96 -8.74 -0.50
C ASN A 15 -7.13 -9.60 -0.01
N PHE A 16 -8.23 -9.65 -0.77
CA PHE A 16 -9.37 -10.53 -0.45
C PHE A 16 -9.26 -11.93 -1.05
N SER A 17 -8.15 -12.25 -1.73
CA SER A 17 -7.91 -13.56 -2.33
C SER A 17 -7.22 -14.51 -1.35
N GLU A 18 -7.47 -15.81 -1.52
CA GLU A 18 -6.68 -16.89 -0.90
C GLU A 18 -5.29 -17.07 -1.53
N GLN A 19 -5.02 -16.36 -2.62
CA GLN A 19 -3.74 -16.38 -3.32
C GLN A 19 -2.92 -15.12 -3.01
N HIS A 20 -1.61 -15.22 -3.19
CA HIS A 20 -0.76 -14.04 -3.23
C HIS A 20 -1.22 -13.10 -4.34
N GLN A 21 -1.14 -11.80 -4.09
CA GLN A 21 -1.45 -10.77 -5.07
C GLN A 21 -0.29 -9.79 -5.16
N VAL A 22 -0.03 -9.31 -6.37
CA VAL A 22 1.04 -8.35 -6.63
C VAL A 22 0.43 -7.01 -6.96
N VAL A 23 0.91 -5.96 -6.30
CA VAL A 23 0.57 -4.57 -6.61
C VAL A 23 1.84 -3.89 -7.11
N VAL A 24 1.81 -3.43 -8.35
CA VAL A 24 2.92 -2.70 -8.96
C VAL A 24 2.95 -1.27 -8.42
N GLN A 25 4.10 -0.82 -7.91
CA GLN A 25 4.27 0.49 -7.26
C GLN A 25 3.91 1.66 -8.18
N ASP A 26 4.22 1.56 -9.47
CA ASP A 26 3.92 2.60 -10.44
C ASP A 26 2.41 2.86 -10.61
N ILE A 27 1.56 1.85 -10.37
CA ILE A 27 0.11 2.04 -10.34
C ILE A 27 -0.28 2.90 -9.13
N LEU A 28 0.35 2.69 -7.97
CA LEU A 28 0.06 3.45 -6.75
C LEU A 28 0.48 4.92 -6.86
N ARG A 29 1.63 5.18 -7.50
CA ARG A 29 2.16 6.53 -7.74
C ARG A 29 1.22 7.42 -8.57
N ALA A 30 0.39 6.83 -9.43
CA ALA A 30 -0.61 7.60 -10.18
C ALA A 30 -1.67 8.24 -9.27
N TYR A 31 -1.90 7.70 -8.07
CA TYR A 31 -2.94 8.15 -7.16
C TYR A 31 -2.41 8.85 -5.90
N ILE A 32 -1.13 8.67 -5.57
CA ILE A 32 -0.51 9.25 -4.38
C ILE A 32 0.60 10.21 -4.81
N PRO A 33 0.40 11.52 -4.65
CA PRO A 33 1.29 12.53 -5.19
C PRO A 33 2.57 12.77 -4.36
N SER A 34 2.83 11.98 -3.32
CA SER A 34 3.90 12.25 -2.35
C SER A 34 5.23 11.56 -2.74
N ASN A 35 6.33 12.30 -2.60
CA ASN A 35 7.71 11.79 -2.67
C ASN A 35 8.23 11.26 -1.32
N GLY A 36 7.37 11.18 -0.29
CA GLY A 36 7.71 10.73 1.05
C GLY A 36 7.72 9.21 1.16
N GLN A 37 8.58 8.69 2.03
CA GLN A 37 8.60 7.26 2.37
C GLN A 37 7.34 6.92 3.18
N PRO A 38 6.48 5.97 2.72
CA PRO A 38 5.26 5.65 3.44
C PRO A 38 5.55 5.01 4.80
N PHE A 39 4.67 5.28 5.76
CA PHE A 39 4.68 4.68 7.08
C PHE A 39 3.46 3.77 7.25
N ASP A 40 3.68 2.52 7.66
CA ASP A 40 2.59 1.57 7.89
C ASP A 40 2.03 1.72 9.30
N LEU A 41 0.76 2.13 9.38
CA LEU A 41 0.06 2.34 10.64
C LEU A 41 -0.28 1.03 11.36
N VAL A 42 -0.27 -0.11 10.66
CA VAL A 42 -0.59 -1.42 11.27
C VAL A 42 0.62 -1.98 12.00
N THR A 43 1.79 -1.95 11.36
CA THR A 43 3.03 -2.50 11.92
C THR A 43 3.86 -1.45 12.65
N ASN A 44 3.55 -0.16 12.45
CA ASN A 44 4.29 0.98 12.98
C ASN A 44 5.74 1.04 12.45
N GLU A 45 5.92 0.68 11.18
CA GLU A 45 7.22 0.62 10.49
C GLU A 45 7.24 1.49 9.23
N LEU A 46 8.42 1.99 8.87
CA LEU A 46 8.64 2.62 7.57
C LEU A 46 8.62 1.57 6.47
N ILE A 47 7.86 1.84 5.42
CA ILE A 47 7.79 0.97 4.25
C ILE A 47 8.95 1.33 3.32
N ILE A 48 9.70 0.30 2.92
CA ILE A 48 10.69 0.43 1.85
C ILE A 48 9.93 0.28 0.53
N GLU A 49 9.93 1.33 -0.30
CA GLU A 49 9.36 1.24 -1.63
C GLU A 49 10.11 0.17 -2.44
N GLN A 50 9.34 -0.71 -3.05
CA GLN A 50 9.81 -1.76 -3.96
C GLN A 50 9.03 -1.65 -5.27
N PRO A 51 9.55 -2.13 -6.41
CA PRO A 51 8.82 -2.09 -7.68
C PRO A 51 7.47 -2.83 -7.61
N GLU A 52 7.41 -3.87 -6.79
CA GLU A 52 6.24 -4.71 -6.58
C GLU A 52 6.05 -4.98 -5.09
N HIS A 53 4.80 -4.90 -4.64
CA HIS A 53 4.40 -5.28 -3.30
C HIS A 53 3.57 -6.55 -3.36
N VAL A 54 4.08 -7.61 -2.72
CA VAL A 54 3.39 -8.90 -2.65
C VAL A 54 2.54 -8.94 -1.38
N LEU A 55 1.22 -8.95 -1.55
CA LEU A 55 0.29 -9.18 -0.46
C LEU A 55 0.03 -10.68 -0.32
N LYS A 56 0.27 -11.21 0.88
CA LYS A 56 -0.15 -12.57 1.28
C LYS A 56 -1.68 -12.67 1.28
N PRO A 57 -2.23 -13.90 1.29
CA PRO A 57 -3.68 -14.09 1.43
C PRO A 57 -4.22 -13.33 2.63
N TYR A 58 -5.29 -12.55 2.43
CA TYR A 58 -5.95 -11.75 3.48
C TYR A 58 -5.10 -10.66 4.14
N GLN A 59 -3.91 -10.37 3.62
CA GLN A 59 -3.07 -9.30 4.12
C GLN A 59 -3.62 -7.93 3.74
N PHE A 60 -3.46 -6.97 4.65
CA PHE A 60 -3.81 -5.59 4.42
C PHE A 60 -2.71 -4.65 4.93
N TYR A 61 -2.74 -3.43 4.41
CA TYR A 61 -1.77 -2.37 4.68
C TYR A 61 -2.46 -1.02 4.79
N TRP A 62 -2.03 -0.19 5.75
CA TRP A 62 -2.50 1.18 5.94
C TRP A 62 -1.31 2.12 5.89
N TRP A 63 -0.97 2.57 4.68
CA TRP A 63 0.23 3.37 4.44
C TRP A 63 -0.11 4.86 4.46
N LEU A 64 0.46 5.56 5.43
CA LEU A 64 0.40 7.00 5.53
C LEU A 64 1.59 7.62 4.81
N TYR A 65 1.29 8.51 3.88
CA TYR A 65 2.23 9.32 3.13
C TYR A 65 2.24 10.73 3.72
N GLN A 66 3.43 11.20 4.11
CA GLN A 66 3.67 12.52 4.71
C GLN A 66 4.43 13.44 3.75
#